data_AF-A0A7K1KV41-F1
#
_entry.id   AF-A0A7K1KV41-F1
#
_cell.length_a   1.000
_cell.length_b   1.000
_cell.length_c   1.000
_cell.angle_alpha   90.00
_cell.angle_beta   90.00
_cell.angle_gamma   90.00
#
_symmetry.space_group_name_H-M   'P 1'
#
loop_
_entity.id
_entity.type
_entity.pdbx_description
1 polymer ?
#
loop_
_entity_poly.entity_id
_entity_poly.type
_entity_poly.pdbx_seq_one_letter_code
_entity_poly.pdbx_strand_id
1 'polypeptide(L)'
;MTWLPLLVAAVLLADAARLRRRVAALRVLPTPPPRAPLRWDGALGAGALVVAEGAVLSAQTRRAALARGRDLRRLDLIPADLPVVRALDLARAPHDPGFASVVGGGPGPADRVVVPCHLTPRAHACRGRAASLRAAGLSPGRTVARSVCTLAAVLASLPASLPTDWGAVAVVAYCAVPYVVFCGTPLSPRDLHRMALLRPVLTPWTWWRTLAEGLPLGHSRRPAREKA
;
A
#
# COMPACT_ATOMS: atom_id res chain seq x y z
N MET A 1 33.19 16.21 -2.47
CA MET A 1 32.36 15.76 -1.33
C MET A 1 31.96 14.30 -1.56
N THR A 2 32.90 13.37 -1.37
CA THR A 2 32.74 11.95 -1.75
C THR A 2 31.83 11.14 -0.82
N TRP A 3 31.58 11.63 0.40
CA TRP A 3 30.76 10.91 1.39
C TRP A 3 29.24 11.13 1.23
N LEU A 4 28.81 12.12 0.44
CA LEU A 4 27.39 12.46 0.32
C LEU A 4 26.52 11.32 -0.25
N PRO A 5 26.90 10.64 -1.35
CA PRO A 5 26.11 9.51 -1.87
C PRO A 5 26.00 8.36 -0.88
N LEU A 6 27.07 8.09 -0.12
CA LEU A 6 27.09 7.08 0.92
C LEU A 6 26.14 7.42 2.07
N LEU A 7 26.11 8.69 2.50
CA LEU A 7 25.15 9.14 3.51
C LEU A 7 23.70 9.01 3.02
N VAL A 8 23.42 9.43 1.78
CA VAL A 8 22.08 9.27 1.18
C VAL A 8 21.68 7.79 1.13
N ALA A 9 22.58 6.92 0.65
CA ALA A 9 22.35 5.48 0.60
C ALA A 9 22.08 4.89 1.99
N ALA A 10 22.90 5.25 2.99
CA ALA A 10 22.75 4.78 4.37
C ALA A 10 21.39 5.19 4.97
N VAL A 11 20.99 6.46 4.79
CA VAL A 11 19.69 6.96 5.27
C VAL A 11 18.52 6.23 4.60
N LEU A 12 18.59 6.00 3.29
CA LEU A 12 17.56 5.26 2.54
C LEU A 12 17.41 3.82 3.05
N LEU A 13 18.54 3.13 3.25
CA LEU A 13 18.54 1.75 3.74
C LEU A 13 18.07 1.66 5.20
N ALA A 14 18.42 2.63 6.03
CA ALA A 14 17.93 2.72 7.41
C ALA A 14 16.40 2.94 7.46
N ASP A 15 15.84 3.87 6.65
CA ASP A 15 14.38 4.05 6.54
C ASP A 15 13.71 2.78 6.01
N ALA A 16 14.30 2.12 5.02
CA ALA A 16 13.81 0.84 4.49
C ALA A 16 13.78 -0.26 5.54
N ALA A 17 14.84 -0.40 6.34
CA ALA A 17 14.90 -1.35 7.45
C ALA A 17 13.86 -1.04 8.54
N ARG A 18 13.65 0.25 8.85
CA ARG A 18 12.58 0.68 9.76
C ARG A 18 11.20 0.28 9.22
N LEU A 19 10.93 0.54 7.93
CA LEU A 19 9.67 0.15 7.29
C LEU A 19 9.51 -1.38 7.27
N ARG A 20 10.57 -2.14 7.00
CA ARG A 20 10.58 -3.61 7.07
C ARG A 20 10.10 -4.10 8.44
N ARG A 21 10.63 -3.55 9.54
CA ARG A 21 10.20 -3.92 10.91
C ARG A 21 8.70 -3.69 11.12
N ARG A 22 8.15 -2.59 10.58
CA ARG A 22 6.71 -2.30 10.66
C ARG A 22 5.87 -3.30 9.86
N VAL A 23 6.32 -3.66 8.66
CA VAL A 23 5.60 -4.63 7.81
C VAL A 23 5.71 -6.05 8.38
N ALA A 24 6.87 -6.43 8.91
CA ALA A 24 7.08 -7.73 9.55
C ALA A 24 6.23 -7.93 10.81
N ALA A 25 5.79 -6.84 11.45
CA ALA A 25 4.86 -6.90 12.58
C ALA A 25 3.39 -7.20 12.17
N LEU A 26 3.08 -7.17 10.87
CA LEU A 26 1.74 -7.54 10.40
C LEU A 26 1.50 -9.04 10.59
N ARG A 27 0.34 -9.39 11.16
CA ARG A 27 -0.04 -10.79 11.34
C ARG A 27 -0.59 -11.36 10.05
N VAL A 28 -0.31 -12.63 9.79
CA VAL A 28 -0.91 -13.37 8.68
C VAL A 28 -2.15 -14.10 9.19
N LEU A 29 -3.24 -14.04 8.42
CA LEU A 29 -4.42 -14.82 8.73
C LEU A 29 -4.08 -16.29 8.46
N PRO A 30 -4.13 -17.19 9.46
CA PRO A 30 -3.86 -18.60 9.23
C PRO A 30 -4.86 -19.12 8.20
N THR A 31 -4.36 -19.78 7.16
CA THR A 31 -5.18 -20.46 6.18
C THR A 31 -5.85 -21.65 6.87
N PRO A 32 -7.19 -21.67 7.01
CA PRO A 32 -7.87 -22.83 7.58
C PRO A 32 -7.54 -24.09 6.78
N PRO A 33 -7.56 -25.30 7.36
CA PRO A 33 -7.48 -26.52 6.55
C PRO A 33 -8.65 -26.54 5.55
N PRO A 34 -8.46 -27.09 4.33
CA PRO A 34 -9.53 -27.24 3.36
C PRO A 34 -10.65 -28.10 3.97
N ARG A 35 -11.78 -27.48 4.29
CA ARG A 35 -13.01 -28.15 4.73
C ARG A 35 -14.11 -27.95 3.70
N ALA A 36 -15.07 -28.88 3.73
CA ALA A 36 -16.23 -28.99 2.85
C ALA A 36 -16.80 -27.64 2.36
N PRO A 37 -17.25 -27.57 1.09
CA PRO A 37 -17.80 -26.36 0.49
C PRO A 37 -18.99 -25.87 1.31
N LEU A 38 -18.97 -24.58 1.66
CA LEU A 38 -20.12 -23.96 2.30
C LEU A 38 -21.13 -23.50 1.27
N ARG A 39 -22.39 -23.83 1.54
CA ARG A 39 -23.53 -23.12 1.00
C ARG A 39 -23.66 -21.79 1.73
N TRP A 40 -23.77 -20.70 0.97
CA TRP A 40 -23.98 -19.37 1.52
C TRP A 40 -25.45 -19.02 1.38
N ASP A 41 -26.15 -18.87 2.50
CA ASP A 41 -27.60 -18.69 2.51
C ASP A 41 -28.03 -17.20 2.49
N GLY A 42 -27.11 -16.28 2.17
CA GLY A 42 -27.44 -14.87 1.93
C GLY A 42 -27.84 -14.04 3.16
N ALA A 43 -28.11 -14.66 4.31
CA ALA A 43 -28.51 -13.95 5.51
C ALA A 43 -27.34 -13.12 6.10
N LEU A 44 -27.50 -11.79 6.09
CA LEU A 44 -26.60 -10.84 6.73
C LEU A 44 -26.76 -10.94 8.27
N GLY A 45 -26.06 -11.90 8.88
CA GLY A 45 -25.90 -11.96 10.34
C GLY A 45 -25.05 -10.79 10.88
N ALA A 46 -24.97 -10.67 12.22
CA ALA A 46 -24.40 -9.59 13.03
C ALA A 46 -22.89 -9.28 12.87
N GLY A 47 -22.32 -9.41 11.67
CA GLY A 47 -20.96 -9.02 11.31
C GLY A 47 -20.91 -8.68 9.83
N ALA A 48 -21.29 -7.45 9.48
CA ALA A 48 -21.25 -6.99 8.10
C ALA A 48 -19.80 -6.81 7.64
N LEU A 49 -19.35 -7.70 6.75
CA LEU A 49 -18.05 -7.58 6.11
C LEU A 49 -18.12 -6.52 5.02
N VAL A 50 -17.43 -5.40 5.23
CA VAL A 50 -17.29 -4.37 4.20
C VAL A 50 -16.14 -4.76 3.28
N VAL A 51 -16.47 -5.07 2.04
CA VAL A 51 -15.49 -5.42 1.00
C VAL A 51 -15.44 -4.29 -0.01
N ALA A 52 -14.23 -3.91 -0.44
CA ALA A 52 -14.08 -2.93 -1.52
C ALA A 52 -14.82 -3.42 -2.79
N GLU A 53 -15.37 -2.48 -3.55
CA GLU A 53 -16.11 -2.82 -4.78
C GLU A 53 -15.25 -3.69 -5.71
N GLY A 54 -15.80 -4.84 -6.12
CA GLY A 54 -15.11 -5.81 -6.97
C GLY A 54 -14.06 -6.69 -6.27
N ALA A 55 -13.78 -6.50 -4.98
CA ALA A 55 -12.94 -7.46 -4.24
C ALA A 55 -13.74 -8.74 -3.96
N VAL A 56 -13.15 -9.86 -4.37
CA VAL A 56 -13.73 -11.20 -4.16
C VAL A 56 -12.94 -11.85 -3.03
N LEU A 57 -13.62 -12.17 -1.94
CA LEU A 57 -13.06 -12.96 -0.85
C LEU A 57 -13.54 -14.39 -0.96
N SER A 58 -12.61 -15.34 -0.86
CA SER A 58 -12.99 -16.76 -0.77
C SER A 58 -13.86 -16.99 0.48
N ALA A 59 -14.76 -17.97 0.42
CA ALA A 59 -15.57 -18.35 1.57
C ALA A 59 -14.71 -18.74 2.79
N GLN A 60 -13.52 -19.28 2.54
CA GLN A 60 -12.54 -19.65 3.57
C GLN A 60 -11.92 -18.42 4.24
N THR A 61 -11.44 -17.45 3.45
CA THR A 61 -10.94 -16.16 3.96
C THR A 61 -12.02 -15.44 4.75
N ARG A 62 -13.25 -15.39 4.24
CA ARG A 62 -14.38 -14.75 4.91
C ARG A 62 -14.65 -15.40 6.27
N ARG A 63 -14.67 -16.74 6.35
CA ARG A 63 -14.83 -17.46 7.63
C ARG A 63 -13.72 -17.16 8.62
N ALA A 64 -12.46 -17.24 8.17
CA ALA A 64 -11.31 -16.96 9.01
C ALA A 64 -11.35 -15.51 9.54
N ALA A 65 -11.73 -14.56 8.68
CA ALA A 65 -11.91 -13.17 9.05
C ALA A 65 -13.06 -12.97 10.06
N LEU A 66 -14.23 -13.57 9.82
CA LEU A 66 -15.36 -13.50 10.74
C LEU A 66 -15.05 -14.15 12.09
N ALA A 67 -14.40 -15.32 12.09
CA ALA A 67 -14.00 -16.01 13.32
C ALA A 67 -12.99 -15.16 14.12
N ARG A 68 -12.00 -14.58 13.45
CA ARG A 68 -11.01 -13.69 14.06
C ARG A 68 -11.62 -12.36 14.52
N GLY A 69 -12.61 -11.87 13.79
CA GLY A 69 -13.29 -10.60 14.04
C GLY A 69 -14.28 -10.62 15.20
N ARG A 70 -14.65 -11.78 15.75
CA ARG A 70 -15.60 -11.87 16.89
C ARG A 70 -15.13 -11.11 18.13
N ASP A 71 -13.81 -11.12 18.37
CA ASP A 71 -13.20 -10.48 19.54
C ASP A 71 -12.63 -9.09 19.22
N LEU A 72 -12.80 -8.63 17.98
CA LEU A 72 -12.23 -7.38 17.50
C LEU A 72 -13.32 -6.41 17.11
N ARG A 73 -13.20 -5.16 17.54
CA ARG A 73 -14.07 -4.09 17.04
C ARG A 73 -13.95 -3.91 15.52
N ARG A 74 -12.76 -4.18 14.99
CA ARG A 74 -12.42 -3.98 13.58
C ARG A 74 -11.26 -4.87 13.16
N LEU A 75 -11.43 -5.51 12.01
CA LEU A 75 -10.43 -6.34 11.37
C LEU A 75 -10.24 -5.86 9.92
N ASP A 76 -9.08 -5.28 9.64
CA ASP A 76 -8.71 -4.86 8.28
C ASP A 76 -7.98 -6.01 7.57
N LEU A 77 -8.57 -6.52 6.49
CA LEU A 77 -7.97 -7.54 5.65
C LEU A 77 -7.10 -6.90 4.58
N ILE A 78 -5.80 -7.23 4.58
CA ILE A 78 -4.82 -6.67 3.66
C ILE A 78 -4.40 -7.75 2.66
N PRO A 79 -4.58 -7.56 1.34
CA PRO A 79 -4.07 -8.52 0.37
C PRO A 79 -2.55 -8.65 0.47
N ALA A 80 -2.05 -9.89 0.47
CA ALA A 80 -0.61 -10.14 0.45
C ALA A 80 0.04 -9.66 -0.87
N ASP A 81 -0.70 -9.65 -1.97
CA ASP A 81 -0.22 -9.40 -3.34
C ASP A 81 -0.39 -7.93 -3.81
N LEU A 82 -0.44 -6.99 -2.86
CA LEU A 82 -0.59 -5.56 -3.14
C LEU A 82 0.45 -5.04 -4.15
N PRO A 83 0.10 -4.08 -5.04
CA PRO A 83 1.11 -3.34 -5.79
C PRO A 83 2.13 -2.69 -4.84
N VAL A 84 3.40 -2.67 -5.22
CA VAL A 84 4.52 -2.13 -4.41
C VAL A 84 4.23 -0.74 -3.88
N VAL A 85 3.65 0.12 -4.72
CA VAL A 85 3.29 1.49 -4.35
C VAL A 85 2.29 1.50 -3.18
N ARG A 86 1.26 0.64 -3.24
CA ARG A 86 0.26 0.52 -2.17
C ARG A 86 0.83 -0.10 -0.91
N ALA A 87 1.68 -1.12 -1.07
CA ALA A 87 2.36 -1.76 0.05
C ALA A 87 3.32 -0.79 0.76
N LEU A 88 4.01 0.09 0.02
CA LEU A 88 4.84 1.16 0.60
C LEU A 88 3.99 2.26 1.27
N ASP A 89 2.88 2.66 0.65
CA ASP A 89 1.95 3.63 1.26
C ASP A 89 1.40 3.06 2.59
N LEU A 90 1.04 1.77 2.62
CA LEU A 90 0.64 1.04 3.84
C LEU A 90 1.75 1.01 4.90
N ALA A 91 2.99 0.70 4.51
CA ALA A 91 4.14 0.65 5.42
C ALA A 91 4.47 2.02 6.04
N ARG A 92 4.22 3.11 5.28
CA ARG A 92 4.49 4.49 5.69
C ARG A 92 3.38 5.09 6.54
N ALA A 93 2.14 4.67 6.34
CA ALA A 93 1.01 5.16 7.12
C ALA A 93 1.33 5.02 8.62
N PRO A 94 1.30 6.11 9.41
CA PRO A 94 1.23 5.98 10.87
C PRO A 94 -0.02 5.14 11.21
N HIS A 95 -0.01 4.42 12.33
CA HIS A 95 -1.15 3.58 12.69
C HIS A 95 -2.44 4.43 12.72
N ASP A 96 -3.46 4.00 11.95
CA ASP A 96 -4.84 4.50 11.78
C ASP A 96 -5.15 5.81 11.01
N PRO A 97 -6.34 5.91 10.38
CA PRO A 97 -7.40 4.91 10.24
C PRO A 97 -7.33 4.15 8.90
N GLY A 98 -7.64 2.86 8.92
CA GLY A 98 -7.82 2.07 7.68
C GLY A 98 -8.96 2.58 6.80
N PHE A 99 -9.30 1.83 5.74
CA PHE A 99 -10.44 2.15 4.84
C PHE A 99 -11.75 2.40 5.61
N ALA A 100 -11.86 1.83 6.79
CA ALA A 100 -13.04 1.91 7.63
C ALA A 100 -13.28 3.27 8.31
N SER A 101 -12.33 4.23 8.33
CA SER A 101 -12.66 5.64 8.65
C SER A 101 -13.60 6.24 7.63
N VAL A 102 -13.45 5.86 6.35
CA VAL A 102 -14.30 6.34 5.27
C VAL A 102 -15.70 5.74 5.37
N VAL A 103 -15.81 4.53 5.94
CA VAL A 103 -17.09 3.82 6.12
C VAL A 103 -17.77 4.18 7.45
N GLY A 104 -17.29 5.20 8.16
CA GLY A 104 -17.98 5.73 9.34
C GLY A 104 -17.94 4.82 10.58
N GLY A 105 -17.11 3.78 10.59
CA GLY A 105 -16.86 3.05 11.84
C GLY A 105 -15.99 3.93 12.73
N GLY A 106 -16.46 4.23 13.94
CA GLY A 106 -15.88 5.21 14.85
C GLY A 106 -14.39 5.03 15.16
N PRO A 107 -13.79 5.98 15.91
CA PRO A 107 -12.38 5.95 16.28
C PRO A 107 -12.09 4.71 17.13
N GLY A 108 -11.14 3.89 16.68
CA GLY A 108 -10.70 2.70 17.42
C GLY A 108 -9.64 1.92 16.63
N PRO A 109 -8.68 1.29 17.35
CA PRO A 109 -7.57 0.57 16.73
C PRO A 109 -8.09 -0.59 15.88
N ALA A 110 -7.71 -0.61 14.61
CA ALA A 110 -7.95 -1.73 13.71
C ALA A 110 -6.84 -2.78 13.84
N ASP A 111 -7.18 -4.05 14.12
CA ASP A 111 -6.22 -5.15 13.92
C ASP A 111 -6.06 -5.35 12.40
N ARG A 112 -4.81 -5.39 11.93
CA ARG A 112 -4.49 -5.53 10.51
C ARG A 112 -3.95 -6.92 10.27
N VAL A 113 -4.63 -7.66 9.40
CA VAL A 113 -4.24 -9.03 9.09
C VAL A 113 -4.04 -9.20 7.60
N VAL A 114 -2.88 -9.72 7.23
CA VAL A 114 -2.52 -10.04 5.85
C VAL A 114 -3.23 -11.32 5.45
N VAL A 115 -3.92 -11.27 4.32
CA VAL A 115 -4.63 -12.39 3.73
C VAL A 115 -3.86 -12.88 2.51
N PRO A 116 -3.54 -14.18 2.42
CA PRO A 116 -3.07 -14.77 1.18
C PRO A 116 -4.25 -14.82 0.19
N CYS A 117 -4.42 -13.77 -0.60
CA CYS A 117 -5.37 -13.77 -1.70
C CYS A 117 -4.61 -13.52 -3.00
N HIS A 118 -4.67 -14.50 -3.91
CA HIS A 118 -4.14 -14.39 -5.27
C HIS A 118 -5.25 -14.04 -6.28
N LEU A 119 -6.46 -13.76 -5.79
CA LEU A 119 -7.70 -13.76 -6.56
C LEU A 119 -8.41 -12.40 -6.63
N THR A 120 -7.84 -11.35 -6.02
CA THR A 120 -8.38 -10.00 -6.23
C THR A 120 -8.29 -9.67 -7.72
N PRO A 121 -9.42 -9.43 -8.41
CA PRO A 121 -9.42 -9.17 -9.84
C PRO A 121 -8.40 -8.07 -10.18
N ARG A 122 -7.65 -8.26 -11.27
CA ARG A 122 -6.62 -7.32 -11.76
C ARG A 122 -7.19 -5.94 -12.16
N ALA A 123 -8.51 -5.75 -12.02
CA ALA A 123 -9.18 -4.51 -12.32
C ALA A 123 -8.56 -3.33 -11.53
N HIS A 124 -8.60 -2.16 -12.16
CA HIS A 124 -7.77 -0.99 -11.90
C HIS A 124 -7.69 -0.53 -10.42
N ALA A 125 -6.90 -1.22 -9.59
CA ALA A 125 -6.48 -0.81 -8.25
C ALA A 125 -5.67 0.53 -8.23
N CYS A 126 -5.40 1.07 -9.42
CA CYS A 126 -4.78 2.37 -9.64
C CYS A 126 -5.79 3.51 -9.70
N ARG A 127 -7.09 3.30 -9.99
CA ARG A 127 -8.05 4.41 -9.94
C ARG A 127 -8.30 4.77 -8.47
N GLY A 128 -8.08 6.03 -8.13
CA GLY A 128 -8.34 6.53 -6.78
C GLY A 128 -7.19 6.30 -5.82
N ARG A 129 -5.93 6.42 -6.27
CA ARG A 129 -4.79 6.50 -5.33
C ARG A 129 -4.92 7.74 -4.45
N ALA A 130 -5.26 8.88 -5.03
CA ALA A 130 -5.52 10.09 -4.25
C ALA A 130 -6.65 9.88 -3.24
N ALA A 131 -7.76 9.25 -3.64
CA ALA A 131 -8.87 8.93 -2.75
C ALA A 131 -8.45 7.99 -1.60
N SER A 132 -7.67 6.96 -1.91
CA SER A 132 -7.18 6.02 -0.89
C SER A 132 -6.12 6.63 0.04
N LEU A 133 -5.28 7.56 -0.44
CA LEU A 133 -4.39 8.32 0.43
C LEU A 133 -5.20 9.20 1.40
N ARG A 134 -6.24 9.89 0.90
CA ARG A 134 -7.16 10.68 1.74
C ARG A 134 -7.90 9.81 2.74
N ALA A 135 -8.35 8.62 2.33
CA ALA A 135 -8.98 7.63 3.20
C ALA A 135 -8.07 7.23 4.36
N ALA A 136 -6.78 7.05 4.07
CA ALA A 136 -5.75 6.77 5.07
C ALA A 136 -5.31 8.00 5.88
N GLY A 137 -5.99 9.14 5.76
CA GLY A 137 -5.64 10.40 6.43
C GLY A 137 -4.36 11.07 5.90
N LEU A 138 -3.82 10.59 4.77
CA LEU A 138 -2.60 11.13 4.17
C LEU A 138 -2.94 12.20 3.13
N SER A 139 -2.31 13.36 3.25
CA SER A 139 -2.33 14.37 2.18
C SER A 139 -1.57 13.84 0.96
N PRO A 140 -2.22 13.73 -0.22
CA PRO A 140 -1.53 13.32 -1.45
C PRO A 140 -0.33 14.22 -1.77
N GLY A 141 -0.47 15.54 -1.57
CA GLY A 141 0.59 16.52 -1.80
C GLY A 141 1.81 16.31 -0.91
N ARG A 142 1.61 16.13 0.41
CA ARG A 142 2.73 15.84 1.34
C ARG A 142 3.43 14.52 1.02
N THR A 143 2.66 13.50 0.64
CA THR A 143 3.19 12.19 0.27
C THR A 143 4.06 12.26 -0.98
N VAL A 144 3.58 12.97 -2.01
CA VAL A 144 4.33 13.23 -3.25
C VAL A 144 5.57 14.07 -2.95
N ALA A 145 5.45 15.17 -2.20
CA ALA A 145 6.56 16.07 -1.86
C ALA A 145 7.72 15.32 -1.17
N ARG A 146 7.43 14.49 -0.16
CA ARG A 146 8.47 13.66 0.49
C ARG A 146 9.19 12.74 -0.50
N SER A 147 8.44 12.12 -1.40
CA SER A 147 9.01 11.25 -2.43
C SER A 147 9.84 12.02 -3.45
N VAL A 148 9.43 13.24 -3.83
CA VAL A 148 10.16 14.16 -4.70
C VAL A 148 11.48 14.55 -4.06
N CYS A 149 11.49 15.00 -2.81
CA CYS A 149 12.71 15.35 -2.08
C CYS A 149 13.70 14.17 -2.03
N THR A 150 13.18 12.95 -1.82
CA THR A 150 14.01 11.73 -1.80
C THR A 150 14.67 11.48 -3.15
N LEU A 151 13.91 11.55 -4.25
CA LEU A 151 14.47 11.35 -5.59
C LEU A 151 15.44 12.48 -5.95
N ALA A 152 15.12 13.73 -5.62
CA ALA A 152 15.98 14.88 -5.86
C ALA A 152 17.33 14.74 -5.14
N ALA A 153 17.34 14.28 -3.88
CA ALA A 153 18.57 14.00 -3.15
C ALA A 153 19.42 12.91 -3.82
N VAL A 154 18.79 11.85 -4.34
CA VAL A 154 19.47 10.79 -5.10
C VAL A 154 20.05 11.36 -6.40
N LEU A 155 19.27 12.12 -7.17
CA LEU A 155 19.75 12.70 -8.43
C LEU A 155 20.84 13.75 -8.21
N ALA A 156 20.75 14.56 -7.15
CA ALA A 156 21.77 15.53 -6.78
C ALA A 156 23.11 14.88 -6.39
N SER A 157 23.10 13.61 -5.97
CA SER A 157 24.32 12.86 -5.65
C SER A 157 25.12 12.42 -6.88
N LEU A 158 24.50 12.38 -8.07
CA LEU A 158 25.16 12.01 -9.33
C LEU A 158 26.25 13.02 -9.75
N PRO A 159 25.97 14.32 -9.92
CA PRO A 159 27.00 15.28 -10.31
C PRO A 159 28.05 15.52 -9.21
N ALA A 160 27.70 15.32 -7.94
CA ALA A 160 28.64 15.44 -6.82
C ALA A 160 29.78 14.39 -6.84
N SER A 161 29.66 13.39 -7.73
CA SER A 161 30.50 12.18 -7.79
C SER A 161 31.27 12.03 -9.11
N LEU A 162 31.40 13.09 -9.91
CA LEU A 162 32.00 13.04 -11.26
C LEU A 162 33.42 12.43 -11.38
N PRO A 163 34.29 12.40 -10.35
CA PRO A 163 35.55 11.66 -10.42
C PRO A 163 35.54 10.29 -9.73
N THR A 164 34.44 9.88 -9.08
CA THR A 164 34.42 8.67 -8.25
C THR A 164 33.01 8.11 -8.26
N ASP A 165 32.78 6.95 -8.90
CA ASP A 165 31.47 6.37 -9.26
C ASP A 165 30.46 6.10 -8.11
N TRP A 166 30.68 6.64 -6.91
CA TRP A 166 29.82 6.59 -5.74
C TRP A 166 28.40 7.12 -5.98
N GLY A 167 28.18 7.98 -6.99
CA GLY A 167 26.84 8.44 -7.37
C GLY A 167 25.90 7.28 -7.73
N ALA A 168 26.44 6.23 -8.36
CA ALA A 168 25.67 5.03 -8.70
C ALA A 168 25.19 4.28 -7.45
N VAL A 169 25.93 4.34 -6.34
CA VAL A 169 25.56 3.68 -5.08
C VAL A 169 24.25 4.22 -4.51
N ALA A 170 24.03 5.53 -4.57
CA ALA A 170 22.78 6.13 -4.11
C ALA A 170 21.58 5.69 -4.97
N VAL A 171 21.77 5.57 -6.29
CA VAL A 171 20.74 5.07 -7.22
C VAL A 171 20.44 3.60 -6.96
N VAL A 172 21.47 2.77 -6.83
CA VAL A 172 21.33 1.34 -6.50
C VAL A 172 20.60 1.17 -5.16
N ALA A 173 20.99 1.93 -4.13
CA ALA A 173 20.31 1.91 -2.83
C ALA A 173 18.83 2.31 -2.97
N TYR A 174 18.53 3.37 -3.71
CA TYR A 174 17.16 3.81 -3.99
C TYR A 174 16.31 2.73 -4.67
N CYS A 175 16.88 2.01 -5.64
CA CYS A 175 16.26 0.88 -6.31
C CYS A 175 16.14 -0.36 -5.41
N ALA A 176 17.08 -0.56 -4.46
CA ALA A 176 17.09 -1.68 -3.53
C ALA A 176 16.06 -1.57 -2.39
N VAL A 177 15.64 -0.35 -2.03
CA VAL A 177 14.70 -0.10 -0.92
C VAL A 177 13.46 -1.02 -0.93
N PRO A 178 12.71 -1.24 -2.02
CA PRO A 178 11.55 -2.15 -2.00
C PRO A 178 11.93 -3.58 -1.61
N TYR A 179 13.06 -4.10 -2.09
CA TYR A 179 13.55 -5.42 -1.69
C TYR A 179 13.85 -5.46 -0.19
N VAL A 180 14.53 -4.44 0.33
CA VAL A 180 14.83 -4.36 1.77
C VAL A 180 13.55 -4.29 2.60
N VAL A 181 12.54 -3.53 2.16
CA VAL A 181 11.26 -3.40 2.88
C VAL A 181 10.49 -4.72 2.92
N PHE A 182 10.43 -5.45 1.80
CA PHE A 182 9.54 -6.61 1.67
C PHE A 182 10.23 -7.97 1.86
N CYS A 183 11.56 -8.02 1.93
CA CYS A 183 12.30 -9.26 2.14
C CYS A 183 11.93 -9.94 3.48
N GLY A 184 11.45 -11.18 3.39
CA GLY A 184 11.03 -11.99 4.54
C GLY A 184 9.79 -11.43 5.27
N THR A 185 9.00 -10.58 4.62
CA THR A 185 7.73 -10.07 5.17
C THR A 185 6.54 -10.84 4.63
N PRO A 186 5.38 -10.82 5.31
CA PRO A 186 4.17 -11.49 4.81
C PRO A 186 3.55 -10.85 3.57
N LEU A 187 3.98 -9.63 3.21
CA LEU A 187 3.57 -8.98 1.98
C LEU A 187 4.49 -9.43 0.84
N SER A 188 3.90 -9.86 -0.27
CA SER A 188 4.60 -10.25 -1.49
C SER A 188 4.10 -9.39 -2.66
N PRO A 189 4.61 -8.15 -2.80
CA PRO A 189 4.09 -7.25 -3.81
C PRO A 189 4.28 -7.78 -5.23
N ARG A 190 3.18 -7.80 -6.00
CA ARG A 190 3.15 -8.46 -7.32
C ARG A 190 4.07 -7.84 -8.39
N ASP A 191 4.42 -6.56 -8.26
CA ASP A 191 5.26 -5.81 -9.20
C ASP A 191 6.60 -5.39 -8.60
N LEU A 192 7.09 -6.13 -7.60
CA LEU A 192 8.34 -5.84 -6.85
C LEU A 192 9.52 -5.54 -7.76
N HIS A 193 9.85 -6.48 -8.66
CA HIS A 193 11.02 -6.36 -9.52
C HIS A 193 10.92 -5.18 -10.49
N ARG A 194 9.77 -5.05 -11.17
CA ARG A 194 9.54 -3.97 -12.14
C ARG A 194 9.61 -2.61 -11.47
N MET A 195 8.96 -2.45 -10.31
CA MET A 195 8.94 -1.19 -9.59
C MET A 195 10.30 -0.85 -8.98
N ALA A 196 11.07 -1.84 -8.53
CA ALA A 196 12.42 -1.63 -7.99
C ALA A 196 13.41 -1.18 -9.07
N LEU A 197 13.43 -1.85 -10.22
CA LEU A 197 14.37 -1.54 -11.31
C LEU A 197 14.04 -0.23 -12.03
N LEU A 198 12.77 0.01 -12.31
CA LEU A 198 12.32 1.19 -13.06
C LEU A 198 11.94 2.35 -12.14
N ARG A 199 12.31 2.30 -10.86
CA ARG A 199 11.86 3.26 -9.85
C ARG A 199 12.15 4.72 -10.21
N PRO A 200 13.34 5.10 -10.72
CA PRO A 200 13.63 6.49 -11.07
C PRO A 200 12.66 7.06 -12.11
N VAL A 201 12.08 6.20 -12.97
CA VAL A 201 11.16 6.59 -14.05
C VAL A 201 9.69 6.43 -13.64
N LEU A 202 9.34 5.29 -13.03
CA LEU A 202 7.96 5.00 -12.63
C LEU A 202 7.49 5.88 -11.47
N THR A 203 8.39 6.31 -10.58
CA THR A 203 8.00 7.13 -9.42
C THR A 203 7.46 8.49 -9.87
N PRO A 204 8.16 9.27 -10.71
CA PRO A 204 7.61 10.49 -11.31
C PRO A 204 6.28 10.29 -12.02
N TRP A 205 6.17 9.24 -12.83
CA TRP A 205 4.93 8.90 -13.53
C TRP A 205 3.76 8.67 -12.55
N THR A 206 4.02 7.96 -11.44
CA THR A 206 2.99 7.72 -10.42
C THR A 206 2.60 9.00 -9.68
N TRP A 207 3.52 9.94 -9.45
CA TRP A 207 3.20 11.25 -8.86
C TRP A 207 2.28 12.04 -9.77
N TRP A 208 2.64 12.15 -11.05
CA TRP A 208 1.84 12.83 -12.05
C TRP A 208 0.41 12.29 -12.07
N ARG A 209 0.24 10.96 -12.15
CA ARG A 209 -1.10 10.35 -12.07
C ARG A 209 -1.82 10.65 -10.76
N THR A 210 -1.13 10.59 -9.63
CA THR A 210 -1.75 10.85 -8.32
C THR A 210 -2.24 12.28 -8.19
N LEU A 211 -1.47 13.25 -8.73
CA LEU A 211 -1.84 14.66 -8.75
C LEU A 211 -2.97 14.93 -9.75
N ALA A 212 -2.90 14.33 -10.94
CA ALA A 212 -3.94 14.47 -11.96
C ALA A 212 -5.31 13.95 -11.50
N GLU A 213 -5.35 12.84 -10.74
CA GLU A 213 -6.57 12.34 -10.08
C GLU A 213 -7.09 13.27 -8.97
N GLY A 214 -6.21 14.10 -8.40
CA GLY A 214 -6.53 15.01 -7.32
C GLY A 214 -7.06 16.37 -7.78
N LEU A 215 -6.83 16.72 -9.05
CA LEU A 215 -7.34 17.96 -9.61
C LEU A 215 -8.87 17.86 -9.67
N PRO A 216 -9.60 18.91 -9.25
CA PRO A 216 -11.04 19.02 -9.43
C PRO A 216 -11.33 19.24 -10.91
N LEU A 217 -11.05 18.25 -11.76
CA LEU A 217 -11.62 18.16 -13.08
C LEU A 217 -13.11 17.97 -12.82
N GLY A 218 -13.86 19.07 -12.95
CA GLY A 218 -15.26 19.20 -12.58
C GLY A 218 -15.99 17.91 -12.85
N HIS A 219 -16.14 17.08 -11.81
CA HIS A 219 -16.95 15.89 -11.90
C HIS A 219 -18.34 16.43 -12.09
N SER A 220 -18.75 16.48 -13.35
CA SER A 220 -20.10 16.72 -13.78
C SER A 220 -20.94 15.88 -12.83
N ARG A 221 -21.68 16.52 -11.92
CA ARG A 221 -22.73 15.86 -11.16
C ARG A 221 -23.56 15.17 -12.22
N ARG A 222 -23.38 13.86 -12.41
CA ARG A 222 -24.36 13.09 -13.16
C ARG A 222 -25.62 13.29 -12.33
N PRO A 223 -26.62 14.04 -12.83
CA PRO A 223 -27.87 14.16 -12.10
C PRO A 223 -28.31 12.71 -11.84
N ALA A 224 -28.55 12.40 -10.57
CA ALA A 224 -29.13 11.12 -10.22
C ALA A 224 -30.34 10.96 -11.12
N ARG A 225 -30.32 9.97 -12.02
CA ARG A 225 -31.50 9.60 -12.79
C ARG A 225 -32.49 9.09 -11.76
N GLU A 226 -33.32 10.01 -11.31
CA GLU A 226 -34.54 9.77 -10.57
C GLU A 226 -35.38 8.85 -11.47
N LYS A 227 -35.38 7.56 -11.13
CA LYS A 227 -36.31 6.61 -11.72
C LYS A 227 -37.64 6.86 -11.01
N ALA A 228 -38.55 7.50 -11.75
CA ALA A 228 -39.98 7.50 -11.45
C ALA A 228 -40.55 6.08 -11.53
#